data_AF-A0A2G9XGI0-F1
#
_entry.id   AF-A0A2G9XGI0-F1
#
_cell.length_a   1.000
_cell.length_b   1.000
_cell.length_c   1.000
_cell.angle_alpha   90.00
_cell.angle_beta   90.00
_cell.angle_gamma   90.00
#
_symmetry.space_group_name_H-M   'P 1'
#
loop_
_entity.id
_entity.type
_entity.pdbx_description
1 polymer ?
#
loop_
_entity_poly.entity_id
_entity_poly.type
_entity_poly.pdbx_seq_one_letter_code
_entity_poly.pdbx_strand_id
1 'polypeptide(L)' 'MQTTLSSDLANQIRRQCGENVFLCYQCQKCSSGCPVAEYFDLAPNQLMRAIQLGQKDMALKSKTLWLCAIC' A
#
# COMPACT_ATOMS: atom_id res chain seq x y z
N MET A 1 -21.18 -3.57 -5.01
CA MET A 1 -19.77 -3.58 -5.44
C MET A 1 -19.22 -4.97 -5.20
N GLN A 2 -18.75 -5.68 -6.23
CA GLN A 2 -18.00 -6.92 -6.05
C GLN A 2 -16.53 -6.54 -5.80
N THR A 3 -16.00 -6.87 -4.64
CA THR A 3 -14.56 -6.73 -4.34
C THR A 3 -13.88 -8.00 -4.81
N THR A 4 -13.32 -7.99 -6.02
CA THR A 4 -12.52 -9.11 -6.52
C THR A 4 -11.14 -9.08 -5.86
N LEU A 5 -10.82 -10.14 -5.13
CA LEU A 5 -9.51 -10.32 -4.50
C LEU A 5 -8.54 -10.95 -5.49
N SER A 6 -7.37 -10.34 -5.69
CA SER A 6 -6.31 -10.88 -6.56
C SER A 6 -4.92 -10.65 -5.96
N SER A 7 -4.00 -11.58 -6.24
CA SER A 7 -2.57 -11.48 -5.88
C SER A 7 -1.69 -11.00 -7.06
N ASP A 8 -2.28 -10.65 -8.21
CA ASP A 8 -1.51 -10.32 -9.43
C ASP A 8 -0.57 -9.14 -9.24
N LEU A 9 -1.04 -8.09 -8.56
CA LEU A 9 -0.23 -6.91 -8.26
C LEU A 9 0.92 -7.25 -7.32
N ALA A 10 0.66 -8.03 -6.27
CA ALA A 10 1.69 -8.50 -5.34
C ALA A 10 2.75 -9.35 -6.06
N ASN A 11 2.32 -10.25 -6.96
CA ASN A 11 3.21 -11.07 -7.78
C ASN A 11 4.02 -10.23 -8.78
N GLN A 12 3.43 -9.16 -9.34
CA GLN A 12 4.14 -8.21 -10.20
C GLN A 12 5.24 -7.49 -9.41
N ILE A 13 4.92 -6.93 -8.25
CA ILE A 13 5.88 -6.25 -7.37
C ILE A 13 7.02 -7.19 -6.97
N ARG A 14 6.70 -8.42 -6.56
CA ARG A 14 7.72 -9.41 -6.20
C ARG A 14 8.66 -9.74 -7.35
N ARG A 15 8.13 -9.89 -8.58
CA ARG A 15 8.94 -10.18 -9.77
C ARG A 15 9.81 -9.01 -10.21
N GLN A 16 9.31 -7.78 -10.12
CA GLN A 16 9.99 -6.58 -10.63
C GLN A 16 10.93 -5.96 -9.59
N CYS A 17 10.57 -5.98 -8.31
CA CYS A 17 11.29 -5.29 -7.24
C CYS A 17 11.96 -6.26 -6.26
N GLY A 18 11.62 -7.56 -6.28
CA GLY A 18 12.09 -8.54 -5.28
C GLY A 18 11.34 -8.50 -3.96
N GLU A 19 10.41 -7.56 -3.79
CA GLU A 19 9.74 -7.27 -2.51
C GLU A 19 8.53 -8.16 -2.23
N ASN A 20 8.37 -8.58 -0.96
CA ASN A 20 7.22 -9.35 -0.49
C ASN A 20 6.24 -8.48 0.31
N VAL A 21 5.18 -8.03 -0.36
CA VAL A 21 4.14 -7.18 0.24
C VAL A 21 3.34 -7.88 1.36
N PHE A 22 3.35 -9.22 1.43
CA PHE A 22 2.65 -9.98 2.46
C PHE A 22 3.39 -10.04 3.80
N LEU A 23 4.61 -9.49 3.90
CA LEU A 23 5.26 -9.24 5.19
C LEU A 23 4.51 -8.18 6.02
N CYS A 24 3.74 -7.31 5.36
CA CYS A 24 2.90 -6.34 6.05
C CYS A 24 1.69 -7.04 6.71
N TYR A 25 1.82 -7.32 7.99
CA TYR A 25 0.79 -7.79 8.90
C TYR A 25 -0.12 -6.70 9.53
N GLN A 26 -0.18 -5.50 8.96
CA GLN A 26 -1.10 -4.42 9.38
C GLN A 26 -0.94 -3.93 10.83
N CYS A 27 0.29 -3.87 11.36
CA CYS A 27 0.54 -3.33 12.71
C CYS A 27 0.36 -1.81 12.87
N GLN A 28 0.22 -1.07 11.77
CA GLN A 28 0.00 0.39 11.71
C GLN A 28 1.13 1.29 12.22
N LYS A 29 2.30 0.78 12.63
CA LYS A 29 3.44 1.61 13.07
C LYS A 29 3.83 2.69 12.06
N CYS A 30 3.86 2.35 10.77
CA CYS A 30 4.16 3.29 9.69
C CYS A 30 3.15 4.44 9.59
N SER A 31 1.88 4.20 9.92
CA SER A 31 0.83 5.21 9.86
C SER A 31 0.81 6.07 11.13
N SER A 32 0.96 5.46 12.30
CA SER A 32 0.97 6.18 13.58
C SER A 32 2.21 7.07 13.77
N GLY A 33 3.36 6.68 13.20
CA GLY A 33 4.60 7.45 13.31
C GLY A 33 4.79 8.50 12.22
N CYS A 34 3.91 8.57 11.21
CA CYS A 34 4.11 9.45 10.08
C CYS A 34 3.72 10.90 10.42
N PRO A 35 4.65 11.87 10.34
CA PRO A 35 4.37 13.27 10.68
C PRO A 35 3.45 13.97 9.66
N VAL A 36 3.31 13.40 8.46
CA VAL A 36 2.50 13.96 7.36
C VAL A 36 1.27 13.10 7.04
N ALA A 37 0.88 12.21 7.97
CA ALA A 37 -0.23 11.26 7.76
C ALA A 37 -1.55 11.95 7.42
N GLU A 38 -1.77 13.17 7.94
CA GLU A 38 -2.97 13.97 7.69
C GLU A 38 -3.14 14.41 6.23
N TYR A 39 -2.05 14.44 5.45
CA TYR A 39 -2.05 14.83 4.05
C TYR A 39 -2.22 13.65 3.09
N PHE A 40 -2.13 12.42 3.60
CA PHE A 40 -2.31 11.21 2.82
C PHE A 40 -3.79 10.94 2.55
N ASP A 41 -4.10 10.45 1.36
CA ASP A 41 -5.44 9.94 1.03
C ASP A 41 -5.64 8.48 1.48
N LEU A 42 -4.54 7.71 1.53
CA LEU A 42 -4.47 6.41 2.20
C LEU A 42 -3.30 6.40 3.18
N ALA A 43 -3.53 6.07 4.45
CA ALA A 43 -2.43 5.85 5.37
C ALA A 43 -1.51 4.73 4.84
N PRO A 44 -0.19 4.72 5.13
CA PRO A 44 0.74 3.77 4.53
C PRO A 44 0.34 2.29 4.71
N ASN A 45 -0.21 1.93 5.88
CA ASN A 45 -0.72 0.58 6.10
C ASN A 45 -1.93 0.24 5.22
N GLN A 46 -2.81 1.22 4.95
CA GLN A 46 -3.98 1.07 4.08
C GLN A 46 -3.55 0.93 2.62
N LEU A 47 -2.55 1.71 2.17
CA LEU A 47 -1.95 1.56 0.85
C LEU A 47 -1.34 0.16 0.67
N MET A 48 -0.59 -0.32 1.67
CA MET A 48 -0.08 -1.70 1.67
C MET A 48 -1.20 -2.73 1.61
N ARG A 49 -2.33 -2.50 2.29
CA ARG A 49 -3.49 -3.39 2.23
C ARG A 49 -4.14 -3.40 0.85
N ALA A 50 -4.29 -2.23 0.21
CA ALA A 50 -4.81 -2.13 -1.15
C ALA A 50 -3.94 -2.93 -2.14
N ILE A 51 -2.61 -2.85 -1.98
CA ILE A 51 -1.66 -3.63 -2.77
C ILE A 51 -1.85 -5.14 -2.57
N GLN A 52 -1.95 -5.58 -1.31
CA GLN A 52 -2.17 -7.00 -0.97
C GLN A 52 -3.48 -7.58 -1.53
N LEU A 53 -4.52 -6.75 -1.60
CA LEU A 53 -5.85 -7.15 -2.09
C LEU A 53 -5.97 -7.04 -3.62
N GLY A 54 -4.92 -6.60 -4.32
CA GLY A 54 -4.93 -6.42 -5.77
C GLY A 54 -5.73 -5.19 -6.23
N GLN A 55 -6.00 -4.23 -5.34
CA GLN A 55 -6.73 -2.99 -5.64
C GLN A 55 -5.83 -1.98 -6.37
N LYS A 56 -5.40 -2.34 -7.58
CA LYS A 56 -4.37 -1.64 -8.35
C LYS A 56 -4.69 -0.18 -8.60
N ASP A 57 -5.90 0.14 -9.05
CA ASP A 57 -6.27 1.53 -9.34
C ASP A 57 -6.27 2.40 -8.08
N MET A 58 -6.75 1.86 -6.95
CA MET A 58 -6.73 2.55 -5.67
C MET A 58 -5.30 2.80 -5.20
N ALA A 59 -4.43 1.80 -5.29
CA ALA A 59 -3.04 1.92 -4.87
C ALA A 59 -2.24 2.88 -5.76
N LEU A 60 -2.33 2.75 -7.08
CA LEU A 60 -1.51 3.53 -8.02
C LEU A 60 -1.98 4.97 -8.22
N LYS A 61 -3.25 5.28 -7.94
CA LYS A 61 -3.79 6.65 -8.00
C LYS A 61 -3.70 7.39 -6.67
N SER A 62 -3.25 6.74 -5.60
CA SER A 62 -3.13 7.35 -4.28
C SER A 62 -2.03 8.43 -4.26
N LYS A 63 -2.35 9.58 -3.66
CA LYS A 63 -1.39 10.66 -3.42
C LYS A 63 -0.29 10.24 -2.44
N THR A 64 -0.56 9.30 -1.55
CA THR A 64 0.40 8.76 -0.58
C THR A 64 1.71 8.29 -1.22
N LEU A 65 1.67 7.72 -2.43
CA LEU A 65 2.88 7.32 -3.16
C LEU A 65 3.86 8.49 -3.38
N TRP A 66 3.33 9.68 -3.64
CA TRP A 66 4.11 10.87 -3.96
C TRP A 66 4.43 11.74 -2.75
N LEU A 67 3.65 11.59 -1.67
CA LEU A 67 3.85 12.33 -0.43
C LEU A 67 4.74 11.59 0.58
N CYS A 68 4.95 10.28 0.42
CA CYS A 68 5.82 9.50 1.28
C CYS A 68 7.28 9.98 1.19
N ALA A 69 7.84 10.43 2.31
CA ALA A 69 9.22 10.91 2.38
C ALA A 69 10.25 9.79 2.68
N ILE A 70 9.80 8.56 2.92
CA ILE A 70 10.66 7.40 3.25
C ILE A 70 11.59 7.70 4.45
N CYS A 71 11.04 8.38 5.47
CA CYS A 71 11.75 8.73 6.70
C CYS A 71 11.91 7.56 7.68
#